data_AF-A0A087UE15-F1
#
_entry.id   AF-A0A087UE15-F1
#
_cell.length_a   1.000
_cell.length_b   1.000
_cell.length_c   1.000
_cell.angle_alpha   90.00
_cell.angle_beta   90.00
_cell.angle_gamma   90.00
#
_symmetry.space_group_name_H-M   'P 1'
#
loop_
_entity.id
_entity.type
_entity.pdbx_description
1 polymer ?
#
loop_
_entity_poly.entity_id
_entity_poly.type
_entity_poly.pdbx_seq_one_letter_code
_entity_poly.pdbx_strand_id
1 'polypeptide(L)'
;MIIGPFVAEIVITFLAVAYLLQKYGNCRRHHILVTVNVFIAWYFAFIIVFILPLDVSSTAYRQCLVDNFHSPTTSSYVIPVTIANASEFGNTTSAEYNTTTTDYSVFHAFSSLNECVKPWSYVPEGVLQSLWRVVYWTAQTLTWIILPLMQSYSTAGDFTITGKLKTALVENCIYYGSYSLIFGTLLIYVIFQPNSSLDGSNLKVVCITASNTWGLFLLVLLEGYGLVEIPRNCWNTTKKGFMLNYLYFKASKLSAERCEAEEKVDDLLEEIMQISDTTSVNHPTRNYIDLILDKFPEEKKTSIQIRRSREDNRYSVDGISEKRLAKLHKKIIRAVHMYHRTQCQWNMLLEQVFHWEDVASNEGSRDR
;
A
#
# COMPACT_ATOMS: atom_id res chain seq x y z
N MET A 1 1.73 10.89 34.01
CA MET A 1 0.90 10.32 32.92
C MET A 1 1.61 10.59 31.60
N ILE A 2 2.20 9.56 30.98
CA ILE A 2 2.96 9.67 29.72
C ILE A 2 2.16 8.96 28.60
N ILE A 3 0.86 9.27 28.51
CA ILE A 3 -0.01 8.79 27.41
C ILE A 3 -0.26 9.92 26.39
N GLY A 4 0.00 11.17 26.80
CA GLY A 4 -0.20 12.37 25.98
C GLY A 4 0.51 12.34 24.62
N PRO A 5 1.82 12.00 24.55
CA PRO A 5 2.54 11.97 23.28
C PRO A 5 1.94 10.97 22.27
N PHE A 6 1.66 9.74 22.72
CA PHE A 6 1.04 8.70 21.89
C PHE A 6 -0.36 9.10 21.39
N VAL A 7 -1.19 9.69 22.26
CA VAL A 7 -2.52 10.17 21.85
C VAL A 7 -2.40 11.34 20.87
N ALA A 8 -1.44 12.24 21.07
CA ALA A 8 -1.18 13.32 20.13
C ALA A 8 -0.75 12.79 18.76
N GLU A 9 0.13 11.79 18.70
CA GLU A 9 0.55 11.12 17.45
C GLU A 9 -0.65 10.53 16.70
N ILE A 10 -1.55 9.82 17.40
CA ILE A 10 -2.79 9.26 16.86
C ILE A 10 -3.68 10.37 16.27
N VAL A 11 -3.93 11.43 17.02
CA VAL A 11 -4.81 12.53 16.60
C VAL A 11 -4.21 13.33 15.43
N ILE A 12 -2.91 13.64 15.50
CA ILE A 12 -2.21 14.35 14.42
C ILE A 12 -2.24 13.52 13.14
N THR A 13 -1.98 12.21 13.23
CA THR A 13 -2.04 11.31 12.07
C THR A 13 -3.45 11.27 11.48
N PHE A 14 -4.48 11.20 12.32
CA PHE A 14 -5.88 11.24 11.88
C PHE A 14 -6.20 12.52 11.10
N LEU A 15 -5.84 13.68 11.65
CA LEU A 15 -6.06 14.99 11.02
C LEU A 15 -5.25 15.14 9.72
N ALA A 16 -4.00 14.68 9.70
CA ALA A 16 -3.15 14.70 8.53
C ALA A 16 -3.74 13.86 7.39
N VAL A 17 -4.20 12.65 7.68
CA VAL A 17 -4.81 11.76 6.68
C VAL A 17 -6.15 12.33 6.20
N ALA A 18 -6.96 12.92 7.09
CA ALA A 18 -8.20 13.58 6.71
C ALA A 18 -7.95 14.76 5.76
N TYR A 19 -6.94 15.58 6.05
CA TYR A 19 -6.51 16.68 5.19
C TYR A 19 -5.99 16.18 3.84
N LEU A 20 -5.13 15.17 3.81
CA LEU A 20 -4.59 14.60 2.57
C LEU A 20 -5.70 14.01 1.71
N LEU A 21 -6.64 13.28 2.31
CA LEU A 21 -7.77 12.71 1.58
C LEU A 21 -8.69 13.80 1.01
N GLN A 22 -8.88 14.90 1.72
CA GLN A 22 -9.64 16.05 1.22
C GLN A 22 -8.89 16.83 0.12
N LYS A 23 -7.55 16.89 0.20
CA LYS A 23 -6.71 17.58 -0.78
C LYS A 23 -6.59 16.82 -2.10
N TYR A 24 -6.37 15.51 -2.03
CA TYR A 24 -6.14 14.66 -3.20
C TYR A 24 -7.40 13.92 -3.68
N GLY A 25 -8.41 13.78 -2.82
CA GLY A 25 -9.70 13.17 -3.16
C GLY A 25 -10.80 14.20 -3.31
N ASN A 26 -11.72 13.98 -4.25
CA ASN A 26 -12.94 14.77 -4.34
C ASN A 26 -14.05 14.14 -3.48
N CYS A 27 -13.95 14.31 -2.15
CA CYS A 27 -14.85 13.66 -1.18
C CYS A 27 -16.34 13.98 -1.39
N ARG A 28 -16.67 15.08 -2.10
CA ARG A 28 -18.05 15.46 -2.44
C ARG A 28 -18.65 14.66 -3.59
N ARG A 29 -17.82 14.08 -4.47
CA ARG A 29 -18.27 13.27 -5.61
C ARG A 29 -18.21 11.76 -5.33
N HIS A 30 -17.45 11.34 -4.33
CA HIS A 30 -17.23 9.92 -4.05
C HIS A 30 -18.31 9.35 -3.15
N HIS A 31 -18.61 8.06 -3.33
CA HIS A 31 -19.48 7.33 -2.43
C HIS A 31 -18.83 7.23 -1.04
N ILE A 32 -19.60 7.48 0.02
CA ILE A 32 -19.08 7.56 1.40
C ILE A 32 -18.32 6.30 1.83
N LEU A 33 -18.78 5.11 1.44
CA LEU A 33 -18.08 3.86 1.73
C LEU A 33 -16.65 3.84 1.16
N VAL A 34 -16.44 4.37 -0.05
CA VAL A 34 -15.12 4.42 -0.68
C VAL A 34 -14.23 5.38 0.13
N THR A 35 -14.74 6.56 0.46
CA THR A 35 -14.02 7.56 1.27
C THR A 35 -13.61 6.99 2.63
N VAL A 36 -14.51 6.31 3.33
CA VAL A 36 -14.24 5.70 4.65
C VAL A 36 -13.20 4.59 4.55
N ASN A 37 -13.31 3.69 3.57
CA ASN A 37 -12.34 2.59 3.44
C ASN A 37 -10.95 3.08 3.04
N VAL A 38 -10.87 4.07 2.15
CA VAL A 38 -9.59 4.69 1.77
C VAL A 38 -8.99 5.43 2.96
N PHE A 39 -9.81 6.16 3.72
CA PHE A 39 -9.36 6.82 4.95
C PHE A 39 -8.76 5.83 5.94
N ILE A 40 -9.45 4.71 6.21
CA ILE A 40 -8.98 3.67 7.12
C ILE A 40 -7.67 3.07 6.61
N ALA A 41 -7.57 2.75 5.32
CA ALA A 41 -6.36 2.21 4.71
C ALA A 41 -5.16 3.16 4.89
N TRP A 42 -5.35 4.44 4.57
CA TRP A 42 -4.31 5.45 4.67
C TRP A 42 -3.94 5.71 6.13
N TYR A 43 -4.93 5.81 7.01
CA TYR A 43 -4.69 6.02 8.43
C TYR A 43 -3.79 4.94 9.02
N PHE A 44 -4.07 3.66 8.73
CA PHE A 44 -3.23 2.57 9.21
C PHE A 44 -1.84 2.52 8.56
N ALA A 45 -1.69 2.93 7.30
CA ALA A 45 -0.37 3.03 6.68
C ALA A 45 0.49 4.14 7.33
N PHE A 46 -0.10 5.31 7.57
CA PHE A 46 0.62 6.45 8.15
C PHE A 46 0.94 6.25 9.63
N ILE A 47 0.04 5.64 10.41
CA ILE A 47 0.26 5.44 11.85
C ILE A 47 1.40 4.44 12.13
N ILE A 48 1.66 3.47 11.25
CA ILE A 48 2.76 2.49 11.40
C ILE A 48 4.13 3.18 11.50
N VAL A 49 4.33 4.30 10.81
CA VAL A 49 5.57 5.09 10.84
C VAL A 49 5.90 5.55 12.27
N PHE A 50 4.89 5.83 13.08
CA PHE A 50 5.06 6.25 14.48
C PHE A 50 5.02 5.09 15.46
N ILE A 51 4.18 4.08 15.21
CA ILE A 51 4.05 2.91 16.09
C ILE A 51 5.32 2.06 16.11
N LEU A 52 5.99 1.88 14.97
CA LEU A 52 7.13 0.98 14.89
C LEU A 52 8.31 1.44 15.77
N PRO A 53 8.76 2.71 15.71
CA PRO A 53 9.77 3.22 16.66
C PRO A 53 9.33 3.12 18.13
N LEU A 54 8.05 3.34 18.40
CA LEU A 54 7.49 3.22 19.75
C LEU A 54 7.53 1.77 20.25
N ASP A 55 7.26 0.80 19.38
CA ASP A 55 7.34 -0.63 19.70
C ASP A 55 8.77 -1.06 20.01
N VAL A 56 9.72 -0.66 19.14
CA VAL A 56 11.15 -0.96 19.33
C VAL A 56 11.65 -0.37 20.65
N SER A 57 11.34 0.89 20.94
CA SER A 57 11.77 1.55 22.18
C SER A 57 11.10 0.98 23.44
N SER A 58 9.81 0.64 23.37
CA SER A 58 9.10 -0.05 24.46
C SER A 58 9.67 -1.45 24.71
N THR A 59 9.99 -2.20 23.65
CA THR A 59 10.59 -3.53 23.75
C THR A 59 11.99 -3.47 24.34
N ALA A 60 12.83 -2.54 23.89
CA ALA A 60 14.16 -2.32 24.45
C ALA A 60 14.11 -1.96 25.94
N TYR A 61 13.16 -1.10 26.34
CA TYR A 61 12.96 -0.74 27.74
C TYR A 61 12.54 -1.95 28.60
N ARG A 62 11.61 -2.78 28.10
CA ARG A 62 11.17 -3.99 28.82
C ARG A 62 12.30 -5.01 28.95
N GLN A 63 13.10 -5.20 27.90
CA GLN A 63 14.26 -6.08 27.94
C GLN A 63 15.26 -5.61 29.00
N CYS A 64 15.54 -4.30 29.05
CA CYS A 64 16.40 -3.71 30.09
C CYS A 64 15.89 -4.01 31.50
N LEU A 65 14.58 -3.89 31.75
CA LEU A 65 14.00 -4.20 33.06
C LEU A 65 14.19 -5.68 33.43
N VAL A 66 14.00 -6.58 32.47
CA VAL A 66 14.19 -8.04 32.66
C VAL A 66 15.65 -8.37 32.95
N ASP A 67 16.59 -7.79 32.20
CA ASP A 67 18.03 -8.04 32.37
C ASP A 67 18.56 -7.53 33.73
N ASN A 68 18.05 -6.40 34.20
CA ASN A 68 18.37 -5.88 35.53
C ASN A 68 17.73 -6.72 36.65
N PHE A 69 16.54 -7.30 36.43
CA PHE A 69 15.87 -8.17 37.41
C PHE A 69 16.51 -9.58 37.51
N HIS A 70 17.16 -10.06 36.44
CA HIS A 70 17.91 -11.32 36.42
C HIS A 70 19.40 -11.18 36.79
N SER A 71 19.88 -9.97 37.06
CA SER A 71 21.21 -9.69 37.62
C SER A 71 21.33 -9.60 39.16
N PRO A 72 20.50 -10.23 40.02
CA PRO A 72 20.85 -10.41 41.42
C PRO A 72 21.49 -11.79 41.54
N THR A 73 22.83 -11.86 41.57
CA THR A 73 23.65 -12.73 42.44
C THR A 73 25.10 -12.76 41.89
N THR A 74 26.01 -12.19 42.67
CA THR A 74 27.46 -12.47 42.74
C THR A 74 28.03 -13.56 41.82
N SER A 75 28.63 -13.16 40.70
CA SER A 75 29.70 -13.95 40.07
C SER A 75 31.01 -13.67 40.80
N SER A 76 31.26 -14.38 41.89
CA SER A 76 32.55 -14.41 42.56
C SER A 76 33.56 -15.13 41.66
N TYR A 77 34.14 -14.44 40.68
CA TYR A 77 35.33 -14.95 39.99
C TYR A 77 36.54 -14.74 40.90
N VAL A 78 37.00 -15.82 41.52
CA VAL A 78 38.31 -15.87 42.17
C VAL A 78 39.35 -15.91 41.06
N ILE A 79 39.95 -14.76 40.73
CA ILE A 79 41.17 -14.72 39.93
C ILE A 79 42.33 -15.03 40.88
N PRO A 80 43.10 -16.12 40.69
CA PRO A 80 44.33 -16.29 41.43
C PRO A 80 45.33 -15.23 40.93
N VAL A 81 45.58 -14.20 41.75
CA VAL A 81 46.67 -13.26 41.50
C VAL A 81 47.96 -13.94 41.94
N THR A 82 48.73 -14.46 40.98
CA THR A 82 50.14 -14.81 41.21
C THR A 82 50.94 -13.51 41.27
N ILE A 83 51.28 -13.08 42.49
CA ILE A 83 52.25 -12.01 42.70
C ILE A 83 53.64 -12.58 42.37
N ALA A 84 54.18 -12.21 41.21
CA ALA A 84 55.59 -12.41 40.92
C ALA A 84 56.39 -11.34 41.66
N ASN A 85 56.95 -11.68 42.82
CA ASN A 85 57.96 -10.85 43.46
C ASN A 85 59.26 -10.94 42.64
N ALA A 86 59.58 -9.86 41.92
CA ALA A 86 60.91 -9.65 41.38
C ALA A 86 61.87 -9.43 42.56
N SER A 87 62.79 -10.38 42.74
CA SER A 87 63.91 -10.29 43.67
C SER A 87 64.94 -9.27 43.18
N GLU A 88 65.34 -8.34 44.04
CA GLU A 88 66.75 -7.93 44.09
C GLU A 88 67.16 -7.40 45.48
N PHE A 89 68.11 -8.16 46.07
CA PHE A 89 69.25 -7.72 46.85
C PHE A 89 69.10 -7.27 48.33
N GLY A 90 69.76 -8.02 49.24
CA GLY A 90 70.36 -7.43 50.46
C GLY A 90 70.10 -8.10 51.82
N ASN A 91 70.80 -9.21 52.08
CA ASN A 91 71.38 -9.69 53.36
C ASN A 91 70.69 -9.57 54.75
N THR A 92 70.82 -10.71 55.45
CA THR A 92 71.09 -10.93 56.90
C THR A 92 69.96 -11.07 57.94
N THR A 93 69.82 -12.34 58.36
CA THR A 93 69.67 -12.90 59.72
C THR A 93 68.35 -12.89 60.50
N SER A 94 68.13 -14.08 61.08
CA SER A 94 67.28 -14.51 62.20
C SER A 94 65.78 -14.73 62.00
N ALA A 95 65.43 -16.01 62.15
CA ALA A 95 64.15 -16.65 62.32
C ALA A 95 63.15 -15.92 63.23
N GLU A 96 61.87 -15.94 62.84
CA GLU A 96 60.75 -16.17 63.76
C GLU A 96 59.43 -16.49 63.04
N TYR A 97 58.46 -16.91 63.84
CA TYR A 97 57.42 -17.89 63.59
C TYR A 97 56.13 -17.31 62.95
N ASN A 98 55.49 -18.13 62.10
CA ASN A 98 54.17 -18.02 61.47
C ASN A 98 53.15 -17.01 62.04
N THR A 99 52.62 -16.14 61.18
CA THR A 99 51.16 -15.93 61.05
C THR A 99 50.85 -15.29 59.68
N THR A 100 50.36 -16.08 58.72
CA THR A 100 49.80 -15.54 57.48
C THR A 100 48.38 -15.06 57.74
N THR A 101 48.24 -13.78 58.09
CA THR A 101 46.98 -13.05 57.91
C THR A 101 46.80 -12.78 56.42
N THR A 102 45.92 -13.55 55.78
CA THR A 102 45.40 -13.27 54.45
C THR A 102 44.47 -12.06 54.52
N ASP A 103 44.99 -10.87 54.23
CA ASP A 103 44.15 -9.71 53.94
C ASP A 103 43.47 -9.90 52.59
N TYR A 104 42.18 -10.21 52.61
CA TYR A 104 41.34 -10.25 51.42
C TYR A 104 40.87 -8.84 51.09
N SER A 105 41.50 -8.19 50.12
CA SER A 105 40.90 -7.01 49.49
C SER A 105 39.77 -7.47 48.56
N VAL A 106 38.53 -7.38 49.05
CA VAL A 106 37.32 -7.62 48.24
C VAL A 106 37.18 -6.48 47.24
N PHE A 107 37.59 -6.71 45.99
CA PHE A 107 37.28 -5.78 44.89
C PHE A 107 35.86 -6.10 44.39
N HIS A 108 34.88 -5.31 44.85
CA HIS A 108 33.54 -5.33 44.26
C HIS A 108 33.65 -4.75 42.85
N ALA A 109 33.70 -5.61 41.83
CA ALA A 109 33.32 -5.19 40.49
C ALA A 109 31.84 -4.81 40.55
N PHE A 110 31.54 -3.52 40.71
CA PHE A 110 30.22 -2.98 40.51
C PHE A 110 29.82 -3.28 39.05
N SER A 111 29.02 -4.32 38.84
CA SER A 111 28.16 -4.38 37.66
C SER A 111 27.27 -3.16 37.78
N SER A 112 27.51 -2.14 36.94
CA SER A 112 26.65 -0.98 36.90
C SER A 112 25.27 -1.45 36.48
N LEU A 113 24.28 -1.40 37.40
CA LEU A 113 22.87 -1.46 37.01
C LEU A 113 22.66 -0.36 35.97
N ASN A 114 22.43 -0.73 34.72
CA ASN A 114 22.09 0.24 33.69
C ASN A 114 20.70 0.77 34.03
N GLU A 115 20.63 2.05 34.38
CA GLU A 115 19.37 2.72 34.70
C GLU A 115 18.46 2.67 33.46
N CYS A 116 17.40 1.87 33.53
CA CYS A 116 16.48 1.73 32.41
C CYS A 116 15.66 3.01 32.24
N VAL A 117 15.98 3.80 31.22
CA VAL A 117 15.26 5.05 30.94
C VAL A 117 13.95 4.74 30.24
N LYS A 118 12.86 5.21 30.84
CA LYS A 118 11.52 5.07 30.27
C LYS A 118 11.41 5.88 28.96
N PRO A 119 10.89 5.29 27.87
CA PRO A 119 10.75 6.00 26.60
C PRO A 119 9.75 7.15 26.70
N TRP A 120 9.99 8.20 25.89
CA TRP A 120 9.18 9.42 25.85
C TRP A 120 7.69 9.17 25.60
N SER A 121 7.36 8.16 24.80
CA SER A 121 5.98 7.75 24.48
C SER A 121 5.70 6.36 25.07
N TYR A 122 5.89 6.21 26.38
CA TYR A 122 5.65 4.92 27.03
C TYR A 122 4.16 4.60 27.11
N VAL A 123 3.79 3.43 26.58
CA VAL A 123 2.42 2.94 26.57
C VAL A 123 2.29 1.73 27.51
N PRO A 124 1.18 1.59 28.27
CA PRO A 124 0.93 0.42 29.10
C PRO A 124 0.99 -0.91 28.34
N GLU A 125 1.21 -1.99 29.08
CA GLU A 125 1.23 -3.34 28.52
C GLU A 125 -0.11 -3.71 27.87
N GLY A 126 -0.06 -4.49 26.79
CA GLY A 126 -1.25 -4.94 26.06
C GLY A 126 -1.89 -3.92 25.11
N VAL A 127 -1.67 -2.60 25.27
CA VAL A 127 -2.23 -1.59 24.37
C VAL A 127 -1.64 -1.72 22.97
N LEU A 128 -0.31 -1.82 22.88
CA LEU A 128 0.39 -1.96 21.61
C LEU A 128 0.05 -3.27 20.89
N GLN A 129 -0.07 -4.37 21.64
CA GLN A 129 -0.53 -5.65 21.11
C GLN A 129 -1.97 -5.57 20.58
N SER A 130 -2.85 -4.89 21.31
CA SER A 130 -4.24 -4.68 20.89
C SER A 130 -4.30 -3.81 19.63
N LEU A 131 -3.48 -2.77 19.56
CA LEU A 131 -3.37 -1.91 18.39
C LEU A 131 -2.88 -2.70 17.17
N TRP A 132 -1.79 -3.45 17.29
CA TRP A 132 -1.28 -4.28 16.20
C TRP A 132 -2.30 -5.31 15.74
N ARG A 133 -3.09 -5.89 16.66
CA ARG A 133 -4.19 -6.78 16.31
C ARG A 133 -5.26 -6.08 15.48
N VAL A 134 -5.64 -4.85 15.84
CA VAL A 134 -6.59 -4.03 15.07
C VAL A 134 -6.02 -3.73 13.68
N VAL A 135 -4.81 -3.16 13.61
CA VAL A 135 -4.13 -2.84 12.35
C VAL A 135 -4.05 -4.06 11.45
N TYR A 136 -3.61 -5.20 11.98
CA TYR A 136 -3.47 -6.45 11.24
C TYR A 136 -4.81 -6.92 10.66
N TRP A 137 -5.84 -7.13 11.49
CA TRP A 137 -7.10 -7.68 10.99
C TRP A 137 -7.86 -6.72 10.08
N THR A 138 -7.78 -5.42 10.35
CA THR A 138 -8.38 -4.42 9.47
C THR A 138 -7.64 -4.38 8.13
N ALA A 139 -6.30 -4.36 8.12
CA ALA A 139 -5.53 -4.41 6.87
C ALA A 139 -5.82 -5.69 6.07
N GLN A 140 -5.92 -6.85 6.72
CA GLN A 140 -6.26 -8.11 6.04
C GLN A 140 -7.67 -8.07 5.43
N THR A 141 -8.65 -7.57 6.16
CA THR A 141 -10.03 -7.42 5.67
C THR A 141 -10.10 -6.44 4.50
N LEU A 142 -9.40 -5.31 4.59
CA LEU A 142 -9.37 -4.32 3.52
C LEU A 142 -8.71 -4.88 2.26
N THR A 143 -7.58 -5.56 2.40
CA THR A 143 -6.76 -6.04 1.28
C THR A 143 -7.42 -7.20 0.54
N TRP A 144 -7.97 -8.18 1.26
CA TRP A 144 -8.46 -9.42 0.65
C TRP A 144 -9.96 -9.44 0.38
N ILE A 145 -10.72 -8.51 0.96
CA ILE A 145 -12.19 -8.50 0.83
C ILE A 145 -12.67 -7.16 0.27
N ILE A 146 -12.45 -6.07 1.01
CA ILE A 146 -13.13 -4.80 0.72
C ILE A 146 -12.62 -4.15 -0.56
N LEU A 147 -11.30 -3.94 -0.70
CA LEU A 147 -10.73 -3.23 -1.85
C LEU A 147 -10.94 -3.98 -3.18
N PRO A 148 -10.70 -5.31 -3.26
CA PRO A 148 -10.96 -6.07 -4.48
C PRO A 148 -12.44 -6.07 -4.87
N LEU A 149 -13.34 -6.18 -3.89
CA LEU A 149 -14.78 -6.12 -4.13
C LEU A 149 -15.20 -4.74 -4.64
N MET A 150 -14.68 -3.67 -4.04
CA MET A 150 -14.94 -2.29 -4.49
C MET A 150 -14.44 -2.05 -5.91
N GLN A 151 -13.25 -2.56 -6.25
CA GLN A 151 -12.69 -2.46 -7.60
C GLN A 151 -13.58 -3.16 -8.63
N SER A 152 -13.95 -4.43 -8.39
CA SER A 152 -14.84 -5.15 -9.31
C SER A 152 -16.24 -4.54 -9.39
N TYR A 153 -16.78 -4.03 -8.27
CA TYR A 153 -18.07 -3.33 -8.23
C TYR A 153 -18.06 -2.05 -9.08
N SER A 154 -17.00 -1.25 -8.98
CA SER A 154 -16.87 0.01 -9.74
C SER A 154 -16.78 -0.21 -11.26
N THR A 155 -16.30 -1.38 -11.68
CA THR A 155 -16.15 -1.75 -13.09
C THR A 155 -17.23 -2.70 -13.60
N ALA A 156 -18.22 -3.04 -12.76
CA ALA A 156 -19.35 -3.87 -13.16
C ALA A 156 -20.33 -3.09 -14.06
N GLY A 157 -20.76 -3.72 -15.15
CA GLY A 157 -21.67 -3.12 -16.14
C GLY A 157 -23.15 -3.36 -15.87
N ASP A 158 -23.50 -4.09 -14.80
CA ASP A 158 -24.89 -4.31 -14.42
C ASP A 158 -25.58 -3.00 -14.00
N PHE A 159 -26.88 -2.90 -14.25
CA PHE A 159 -27.66 -1.69 -13.99
C PHE A 159 -28.22 -1.62 -12.57
N THR A 160 -28.26 -2.76 -11.86
CA THR A 160 -28.79 -2.87 -10.50
C THR A 160 -27.66 -3.04 -9.47
N ILE A 161 -27.88 -2.58 -8.24
CA ILE A 161 -26.91 -2.72 -7.14
C ILE A 161 -26.61 -4.19 -6.85
N THR A 162 -27.65 -5.03 -6.82
CA THR A 162 -27.54 -6.47 -6.61
C THR A 162 -26.80 -7.17 -7.75
N GLY A 163 -27.07 -6.76 -9.00
CA GLY A 163 -26.33 -7.25 -10.17
C GLY A 163 -24.84 -6.91 -10.08
N LYS A 164 -24.51 -5.65 -9.77
CA LYS A 164 -23.11 -5.22 -9.61
C LYS A 164 -22.40 -5.97 -8.49
N LEU A 165 -23.06 -6.16 -7.33
CA LEU A 165 -22.49 -6.91 -6.22
C LEU A 165 -22.28 -8.37 -6.58
N LYS A 166 -23.25 -9.00 -7.26
CA LYS A 166 -23.12 -10.38 -7.73
C LYS A 166 -21.96 -10.54 -8.70
N THR A 167 -21.85 -9.65 -9.68
CA THR A 167 -20.73 -9.66 -10.64
C THR A 167 -19.40 -9.45 -9.94
N ALA A 168 -19.33 -8.51 -8.99
CA ALA A 168 -18.12 -8.28 -8.21
C ALA A 168 -17.71 -9.51 -7.39
N LEU A 169 -18.66 -10.17 -6.73
CA LEU A 169 -18.41 -11.41 -5.99
C LEU A 169 -17.95 -12.54 -6.91
N VAL A 170 -18.64 -12.75 -8.04
CA VAL A 170 -18.27 -13.81 -9.00
C VAL A 170 -16.86 -13.60 -9.55
N GLU A 171 -16.49 -12.38 -9.93
CA GLU A 171 -15.15 -12.08 -10.43
C GLU A 171 -14.06 -12.35 -9.40
N ASN A 172 -14.29 -11.93 -8.15
CA ASN A 172 -13.36 -12.21 -7.05
C ASN A 172 -13.32 -13.71 -6.70
N CYS A 173 -14.47 -14.40 -6.70
CA CYS A 173 -14.53 -15.85 -6.47
C CYS A 173 -13.78 -16.64 -7.55
N ILE A 174 -13.85 -16.24 -8.82
CA ILE A 174 -13.07 -16.87 -9.89
C ILE A 174 -11.57 -16.67 -9.64
N TYR A 175 -11.17 -15.43 -9.34
CA TYR A 175 -9.77 -15.11 -9.07
C TYR A 175 -9.24 -15.87 -7.86
N TYR A 176 -9.85 -15.73 -6.68
CA TYR A 176 -9.44 -16.42 -5.46
C TYR A 176 -9.62 -17.93 -5.53
N GLY A 177 -10.67 -18.40 -6.23
CA GLY A 177 -10.88 -19.82 -6.48
C GLY A 177 -9.74 -20.43 -7.25
N SER A 178 -9.22 -19.74 -8.27
CA SER A 178 -8.06 -20.22 -9.03
C SER A 178 -6.79 -20.35 -8.18
N TYR A 179 -6.50 -19.38 -7.30
CA TYR A 179 -5.39 -19.48 -6.34
C TYR A 179 -5.62 -20.58 -5.30
N SER A 180 -6.86 -20.73 -4.83
CA SER A 180 -7.22 -21.75 -3.85
C SER A 180 -7.05 -23.17 -4.42
N LEU A 181 -7.30 -23.37 -5.71
CA LEU A 181 -7.03 -24.64 -6.39
C LEU A 181 -5.53 -24.96 -6.42
N ILE A 182 -4.69 -23.98 -6.78
CA ILE A 182 -3.22 -24.14 -6.78
C ILE A 182 -2.71 -24.41 -5.37
N PHE A 183 -3.21 -23.67 -4.38
CA PHE A 183 -2.85 -23.90 -2.98
C PHE A 183 -3.30 -25.29 -2.50
N GLY A 184 -4.50 -25.72 -2.91
CA GLY A 184 -5.04 -27.04 -2.59
C GLY A 184 -4.21 -28.18 -3.15
N THR A 185 -3.72 -28.09 -4.40
CA THR A 185 -2.85 -29.13 -4.98
C THR A 185 -1.50 -29.22 -4.25
N LEU A 186 -0.92 -28.07 -3.87
CA LEU A 186 0.29 -28.03 -3.04
C LEU A 186 0.05 -28.65 -1.65
N LEU A 187 -1.10 -28.39 -1.04
CA LEU A 187 -1.45 -28.94 0.26
C LEU A 187 -1.63 -30.46 0.19
N ILE A 188 -2.29 -30.97 -0.87
CA ILE A 188 -2.40 -32.41 -1.14
C ILE A 188 -1.02 -33.05 -1.27
N TYR A 189 -0.09 -32.41 -2.02
CA TYR A 189 1.28 -32.89 -2.13
C TYR A 189 1.98 -33.02 -0.76
N VAL A 190 1.82 -32.03 0.11
CA VAL A 190 2.41 -32.07 1.47
C VAL A 190 1.79 -33.18 2.32
N ILE A 191 0.47 -33.41 2.24
CA ILE A 191 -0.21 -34.49 2.98
C ILE A 191 0.35 -35.88 2.62
N PHE A 192 0.66 -36.11 1.34
CA PHE A 192 1.20 -37.41 0.91
C PHE A 192 2.66 -37.63 1.28
N GLN A 193 3.34 -36.63 1.85
CA GLN A 193 4.72 -36.78 2.33
C GLN A 193 4.73 -37.60 3.64
N PRO A 194 5.50 -38.70 3.73
CA PRO A 194 5.38 -39.74 4.77
C PRO A 194 5.70 -39.31 6.21
N ASN A 195 6.08 -38.05 6.47
CA ASN A 195 6.40 -37.51 7.80
C ASN A 195 5.62 -36.23 8.14
N SER A 196 4.47 -35.97 7.50
CA SER A 196 3.73 -34.71 7.70
C SER A 196 2.57 -34.87 8.69
N SER A 197 2.63 -34.14 9.81
CA SER A 197 1.48 -33.90 10.69
C SER A 197 0.88 -32.52 10.38
N LEU A 198 0.04 -32.49 9.34
CA LEU A 198 -0.74 -31.29 8.99
C LEU A 198 -1.90 -31.12 9.98
N ASP A 199 -1.59 -30.50 11.11
CA ASP A 199 -2.59 -30.01 12.06
C ASP A 199 -3.20 -28.68 11.60
N GLY A 200 -4.42 -28.37 12.06
CA GLY A 200 -5.10 -27.11 11.80
C GLY A 200 -4.31 -25.88 12.30
N SER A 201 -3.55 -26.03 13.38
CA SER A 201 -2.63 -24.99 13.86
C SER A 201 -1.51 -24.71 12.85
N ASN A 202 -0.91 -25.76 12.31
CA ASN A 202 0.15 -25.65 11.29
C ASN A 202 -0.37 -25.04 10.00
N LEU A 203 -1.58 -25.42 9.57
CA LEU A 203 -2.24 -24.82 8.40
C LEU A 203 -2.47 -23.32 8.60
N LYS A 204 -2.95 -22.91 9.79
CA LYS A 204 -3.12 -21.49 10.12
C LYS A 204 -1.80 -20.72 10.01
N VAL A 205 -0.70 -21.28 10.54
CA VAL A 205 0.63 -20.66 10.44
C VAL A 205 1.06 -20.55 8.98
N VAL A 206 0.86 -21.60 8.17
CA VAL A 206 1.16 -21.56 6.73
C VAL A 206 0.38 -20.45 6.02
N CYS A 207 -0.92 -20.30 6.28
CA CYS A 207 -1.74 -19.25 5.66
C CYS A 207 -1.27 -17.84 6.07
N ILE A 208 -0.95 -17.63 7.35
CA ILE A 208 -0.43 -16.34 7.84
C ILE A 208 0.91 -16.02 7.16
N THR A 209 1.83 -17.00 7.12
CA THR A 209 3.14 -16.85 6.50
C THR A 209 3.01 -16.59 4.99
N ALA A 210 2.17 -17.34 4.27
CA ALA A 210 1.95 -17.14 2.84
C ALA A 210 1.40 -15.74 2.52
N SER A 211 0.44 -15.25 3.31
CA SER A 211 -0.08 -13.88 3.17
C SER A 211 1.00 -12.83 3.39
N ASN A 212 1.91 -13.04 4.36
CA ASN A 212 2.99 -12.09 4.62
C ASN A 212 4.05 -12.12 3.49
N THR A 213 4.41 -13.32 3.03
CA THR A 213 5.35 -13.48 1.90
C THR A 213 4.86 -12.78 0.64
N TRP A 214 3.55 -12.78 0.36
CA TRP A 214 2.97 -12.00 -0.73
C TRP A 214 3.24 -10.49 -0.59
N GLY A 215 3.04 -9.95 0.62
CA GLY A 215 3.34 -8.55 0.92
C GLY A 215 4.82 -8.21 0.77
N LEU A 216 5.71 -9.05 1.29
CA LEU A 216 7.17 -8.88 1.16
C LEU A 216 7.64 -8.97 -0.29
N PHE A 217 7.07 -9.89 -1.08
CA PHE A 217 7.36 -10.00 -2.50
C PHE A 217 7.00 -8.71 -3.25
N LEU A 218 5.82 -8.15 -2.99
CA LEU A 218 5.43 -6.86 -3.57
C LEU A 218 6.32 -5.71 -3.09
N LEU A 219 6.70 -5.71 -1.81
CA LEU A 219 7.61 -4.70 -1.26
C LEU A 219 8.94 -4.72 -2.00
N VAL A 220 9.57 -5.88 -2.16
CA VAL A 220 10.85 -6.02 -2.89
C VAL A 220 10.74 -5.49 -4.33
N LEU A 221 9.64 -5.80 -5.04
CA LEU A 221 9.44 -5.32 -6.40
C LEU A 221 9.23 -3.80 -6.47
N LEU A 222 8.41 -3.23 -5.58
CA LEU A 222 8.06 -1.81 -5.60
C LEU A 222 9.18 -0.93 -5.02
N GLU A 223 9.87 -1.40 -3.99
CA GLU A 223 11.02 -0.73 -3.38
C GLU A 223 12.17 -0.59 -4.39
N GLY A 224 12.41 -1.60 -5.22
CA GLY A 224 13.41 -1.53 -6.27
C GLY A 224 13.19 -0.34 -7.22
N TYR A 225 11.94 -0.08 -7.62
CA TYR A 225 11.60 1.10 -8.41
C TYR A 225 11.77 2.39 -7.60
N GLY A 226 11.28 2.41 -6.35
CA GLY A 226 11.35 3.57 -5.47
C GLY A 226 12.78 4.03 -5.17
N LEU A 227 13.69 3.11 -4.84
CA LEU A 227 15.07 3.42 -4.47
C LEU A 227 15.95 3.79 -5.67
N VAL A 228 15.62 3.31 -6.88
CA VAL A 228 16.47 3.54 -8.06
C VAL A 228 15.90 4.63 -8.95
N GLU A 229 14.63 4.52 -9.36
CA GLU A 229 14.08 5.36 -10.40
C GLU A 229 13.72 6.77 -9.87
N ILE A 230 13.27 6.89 -8.62
CA ILE A 230 12.94 8.22 -8.05
C ILE A 230 14.21 9.10 -7.93
N PRO A 231 15.32 8.66 -7.30
CA PRO A 231 16.53 9.49 -7.24
C PRO A 231 17.13 9.74 -8.62
N ARG A 232 17.10 8.74 -9.52
CA ARG A 232 17.56 8.90 -10.90
C ARG A 232 16.75 9.97 -11.63
N ASN A 233 15.43 9.95 -11.49
CA ASN A 233 14.56 10.95 -12.11
C ASN A 233 14.86 12.35 -11.57
N CYS A 234 15.03 12.51 -10.25
CA CYS A 234 15.45 13.79 -9.65
C CYS A 234 16.79 14.27 -10.22
N TRP A 235 17.78 13.38 -10.32
CA TRP A 235 19.08 13.71 -10.90
C TRP A 235 18.98 14.11 -12.38
N ASN A 236 18.24 13.35 -13.19
CA ASN A 236 18.09 13.61 -14.61
C ASN A 236 17.27 14.86 -14.91
N THR A 237 16.33 15.22 -14.02
CA THR A 237 15.55 16.46 -14.13
C THR A 237 16.46 17.70 -14.09
N THR A 238 17.65 17.62 -13.47
CA THR A 238 18.63 18.73 -13.50
C THR A 238 19.27 18.94 -14.88
N LYS A 239 19.25 17.92 -15.75
CA LYS A 239 19.85 17.95 -17.09
C LYS A 239 18.84 18.42 -18.13
N LYS A 240 18.74 19.74 -18.31
CA LYS A 240 17.71 20.40 -19.14
C LYS A 240 17.51 19.78 -20.53
N GLY A 241 18.58 19.67 -21.33
CA GLY A 241 18.49 19.13 -22.69
C GLY A 241 18.13 17.64 -22.76
N PHE A 242 18.57 16.85 -21.78
CA PHE A 242 18.16 15.44 -21.66
C PHE A 242 16.67 15.35 -21.31
N MET A 243 16.21 16.15 -20.33
CA MET A 243 14.84 16.13 -19.84
C MET A 243 13.85 16.53 -20.95
N LEU A 244 14.15 17.57 -21.73
CA LEU A 244 13.29 17.99 -22.83
C LEU A 244 13.16 16.89 -23.91
N ASN A 245 14.27 16.29 -24.35
CA ASN A 245 14.26 15.18 -25.30
C ASN A 245 13.50 13.95 -24.76
N TYR A 246 13.68 13.65 -23.47
CA TYR A 246 12.95 12.58 -22.80
C TYR A 246 11.44 12.85 -22.77
N LEU A 247 11.02 14.09 -22.50
CA LEU A 247 9.61 14.48 -22.51
C LEU A 247 9.00 14.42 -23.91
N TYR A 248 9.72 14.82 -24.97
CA TYR A 248 9.25 14.64 -26.34
C TYR A 248 9.07 13.17 -26.73
N PHE A 249 10.01 12.31 -26.32
CA PHE A 249 9.85 10.87 -26.51
C PHE A 249 8.65 10.31 -25.75
N LYS A 250 8.42 10.77 -24.52
CA LYS A 250 7.25 10.38 -23.74
C LYS A 250 5.96 10.91 -24.38
N ALA A 251 5.98 12.09 -24.99
CA ALA A 251 4.84 12.69 -25.67
C ALA A 251 4.45 11.88 -26.91
N SER A 252 5.40 11.42 -27.72
CA SER A 252 5.06 10.58 -28.88
C SER A 252 4.37 9.28 -28.45
N LYS A 253 4.87 8.62 -27.40
CA LYS A 253 4.23 7.41 -26.84
C LYS A 253 2.84 7.69 -26.28
N LEU A 254 2.70 8.71 -25.43
CA LEU A 254 1.42 9.02 -24.79
C LEU A 254 0.37 9.52 -25.80
N SER A 255 0.79 10.21 -26.85
CA SER A 255 -0.08 10.62 -27.96
C SER A 255 -0.69 9.40 -28.66
N ALA A 256 0.10 8.37 -28.93
CA ALA A 256 -0.38 7.12 -29.51
C ALA A 256 -1.39 6.41 -28.58
N GLU A 257 -1.08 6.30 -27.29
CA GLU A 257 -2.00 5.72 -26.28
C GLU A 257 -3.31 6.52 -26.16
N ARG A 258 -3.23 7.85 -26.28
CA ARG A 258 -4.39 8.75 -26.28
C ARG A 258 -5.27 8.52 -27.51
N CYS A 259 -4.67 8.44 -28.70
CA CYS A 259 -5.38 8.16 -29.95
C CYS A 259 -6.08 6.80 -29.90
N GLU A 260 -5.41 5.75 -29.41
CA GLU A 260 -6.00 4.42 -29.24
C GLU A 260 -7.18 4.42 -28.25
N ALA A 261 -7.08 5.20 -27.17
CA ALA A 261 -8.17 5.35 -26.20
C ALA A 261 -9.36 6.12 -26.78
N GLU A 262 -9.10 7.16 -27.59
CA GLU A 262 -10.12 7.93 -28.31
C GLU A 262 -10.90 7.05 -29.30
N GLU A 263 -10.18 6.31 -30.15
CA GLU A 263 -10.72 5.39 -31.15
C GLU A 263 -11.61 4.32 -30.48
N LYS A 264 -11.14 3.67 -29.41
CA LYS A 264 -11.93 2.69 -28.66
C LYS A 264 -13.24 3.25 -28.12
N VAL A 265 -13.26 4.52 -27.71
CA VAL A 265 -14.50 5.17 -27.26
C VAL A 265 -15.41 5.45 -28.45
N ASP A 266 -14.88 5.83 -29.61
CA ASP A 266 -15.67 6.03 -30.83
C ASP A 266 -16.28 4.74 -31.36
N ASP A 267 -15.52 3.65 -31.40
CA ASP A 267 -16.02 2.32 -31.81
C ASP A 267 -17.19 1.87 -30.94
N LEU A 268 -17.04 2.00 -29.62
CA LEU A 268 -18.07 1.62 -28.66
C LEU A 268 -19.27 2.58 -28.69
N LEU A 269 -19.03 3.86 -29.03
CA LEU A 269 -20.09 4.82 -29.25
C LEU A 269 -20.93 4.42 -30.46
N GLU A 270 -20.29 4.07 -31.57
CA GLU A 270 -21.00 3.60 -32.76
C GLU A 270 -21.80 2.32 -32.47
N GLU A 271 -21.22 1.36 -31.74
CA GLU A 271 -21.90 0.13 -31.32
C GLU A 271 -23.18 0.43 -30.51
N ILE A 272 -23.10 1.30 -29.49
CA ILE A 272 -24.28 1.64 -28.67
C ILE A 272 -25.32 2.47 -29.44
N MET A 273 -24.89 3.30 -30.40
CA MET A 273 -25.80 4.07 -31.24
C MET A 273 -26.60 3.16 -32.17
N GLN A 274 -25.96 2.19 -32.84
CA GLN A 274 -26.68 1.21 -33.65
C GLN A 274 -27.72 0.42 -32.83
N ILE A 275 -27.40 0.11 -31.56
CA ILE A 275 -28.33 -0.53 -30.63
C ILE A 275 -29.46 0.41 -30.23
N SER A 276 -29.16 1.69 -30.00
CA SER A 276 -30.17 2.74 -29.75
C SER A 276 -31.14 2.87 -30.93
N ASP A 277 -30.65 2.84 -32.16
CA ASP A 277 -31.46 3.07 -33.36
C ASP A 277 -32.37 1.86 -33.69
N THR A 278 -31.95 0.66 -33.29
CA THR A 278 -32.72 -0.59 -33.49
C THR A 278 -33.71 -0.88 -32.35
N THR A 279 -33.52 -0.29 -31.18
CA THR A 279 -34.35 -0.52 -29.99
C THR A 279 -35.55 0.41 -29.97
N SER A 280 -36.77 -0.17 -29.87
CA SER A 280 -38.02 0.59 -29.75
C SER A 280 -38.01 1.59 -28.58
N VAL A 281 -38.66 2.73 -28.77
CA VAL A 281 -38.79 3.80 -27.76
C VAL A 281 -39.47 3.30 -26.48
N ASN A 282 -40.41 2.35 -26.60
CA ASN A 282 -41.17 1.81 -25.47
C ASN A 282 -40.49 0.59 -24.80
N HIS A 283 -39.31 0.19 -25.25
CA HIS A 283 -38.67 -1.01 -24.72
C HIS A 283 -38.07 -0.75 -23.32
N PRO A 284 -38.20 -1.69 -22.36
CA PRO A 284 -37.67 -1.51 -20.98
C PRO A 284 -36.18 -1.19 -20.92
N THR A 285 -35.38 -1.67 -21.89
CA THR A 285 -33.93 -1.41 -21.93
C THR A 285 -33.54 -0.03 -22.44
N ARG A 286 -34.50 0.78 -22.93
CA ARG A 286 -34.22 2.13 -23.45
C ARG A 286 -33.60 3.03 -22.38
N ASN A 287 -34.15 2.99 -21.17
CA ASN A 287 -33.62 3.72 -20.02
C ASN A 287 -32.15 3.36 -19.71
N TYR A 288 -31.78 2.09 -19.91
CA TYR A 288 -30.40 1.65 -19.73
C TYR A 288 -29.48 2.16 -20.83
N ILE A 289 -29.95 2.22 -22.08
CA ILE A 289 -29.19 2.80 -23.20
C ILE A 289 -28.93 4.29 -22.95
N ASP A 290 -29.95 5.03 -22.52
CA ASP A 290 -29.80 6.46 -22.20
C ASP A 290 -28.82 6.69 -21.05
N LEU A 291 -28.87 5.85 -20.01
CA LEU A 291 -27.90 5.88 -18.90
C LEU A 291 -26.45 5.61 -19.38
N ILE A 292 -26.26 4.73 -20.36
CA ILE A 292 -24.94 4.44 -20.92
C ILE A 292 -24.45 5.62 -21.75
N LEU A 293 -25.31 6.22 -22.58
CA LEU A 293 -24.96 7.34 -23.44
C LEU A 293 -24.55 8.59 -22.62
N ASP A 294 -25.17 8.81 -21.45
CA ASP A 294 -24.78 9.91 -20.56
C ASP A 294 -23.35 9.75 -19.97
N LYS A 295 -22.76 8.56 -20.02
CA LYS A 295 -21.38 8.32 -19.53
C LYS A 295 -20.29 8.74 -20.51
N PHE A 296 -20.63 9.00 -21.77
CA PHE A 296 -19.63 9.43 -22.74
C PHE A 296 -19.14 10.86 -22.43
N PRO A 297 -17.92 11.21 -22.86
CA PRO A 297 -17.39 12.57 -22.70
C PRO A 297 -18.33 13.62 -23.31
N GLU A 298 -18.41 14.81 -22.70
CA GLU A 298 -19.27 15.91 -23.16
C GLU A 298 -19.03 16.29 -24.64
N GLU A 299 -17.77 16.22 -25.09
CA GLU A 299 -17.38 16.42 -26.50
C GLU A 299 -18.15 15.51 -27.46
N LYS A 300 -18.42 14.27 -27.05
CA LYS A 300 -19.16 13.27 -27.83
C LYS A 300 -20.68 13.31 -27.60
N LYS A 301 -21.18 13.98 -26.55
CA LYS A 301 -22.63 14.12 -26.29
C LYS A 301 -23.34 14.96 -27.33
N THR A 302 -22.68 16.01 -27.83
CA THR A 302 -23.26 16.89 -28.86
C THR A 302 -23.50 16.12 -30.18
N SER A 303 -22.55 15.28 -30.59
CA SER A 303 -22.70 14.45 -31.80
C SER A 303 -23.80 13.39 -31.64
N ILE A 304 -23.95 12.82 -30.43
CA ILE A 304 -25.06 11.92 -30.08
C ILE A 304 -26.41 12.62 -30.29
N GLN A 305 -26.57 13.84 -29.78
CA GLN A 305 -27.84 14.57 -29.82
C GLN A 305 -28.24 14.98 -31.24
N ILE A 306 -27.27 15.40 -32.06
CA ILE A 306 -27.49 15.71 -33.48
C ILE A 306 -27.96 14.46 -34.24
N ARG A 307 -27.33 13.31 -34.00
CA ARG A 307 -27.65 12.06 -34.71
C ARG A 307 -29.03 11.52 -34.33
N ARG A 308 -29.42 11.61 -33.06
CA ARG A 308 -30.77 11.27 -32.58
C ARG A 308 -31.87 12.10 -33.24
N SER A 309 -31.62 13.39 -33.48
CA SER A 309 -32.60 14.30 -34.08
C SER A 309 -32.87 14.03 -35.57
N ARG A 310 -32.07 13.19 -36.24
CA ARG A 310 -32.19 12.89 -37.67
C ARG A 310 -32.95 11.59 -37.98
N GLU A 311 -33.19 10.72 -37.00
CA GLU A 311 -33.65 9.34 -37.23
C GLU A 311 -35.03 9.06 -36.61
N ASP A 312 -36.09 9.66 -37.15
CA ASP A 312 -37.48 9.48 -36.65
C ASP A 312 -38.27 8.34 -37.32
N ASN A 313 -37.72 7.63 -38.33
CA ASN A 313 -38.49 6.64 -39.11
C ASN A 313 -37.72 5.34 -39.38
N ARG A 314 -37.55 4.48 -38.35
CA ARG A 314 -37.06 3.11 -38.56
C ARG A 314 -37.92 2.06 -37.83
N TYR A 315 -38.09 0.93 -38.50
CA TYR A 315 -38.76 -0.26 -37.97
C TYR A 315 -38.00 -0.81 -36.76
N SER A 316 -38.68 -0.95 -35.63
CA SER A 316 -38.11 -1.50 -34.40
C SER A 316 -38.05 -3.02 -34.45
N VAL A 317 -36.90 -3.59 -34.09
CA VAL A 317 -36.73 -5.04 -33.90
C VAL A 317 -36.67 -5.34 -32.40
N ASP A 318 -36.95 -6.60 -32.05
CA ASP A 318 -36.88 -7.12 -30.69
C ASP A 318 -35.57 -6.72 -29.99
N GLY A 319 -35.70 -6.12 -28.81
CA GLY A 319 -34.60 -5.40 -28.14
C GLY A 319 -33.44 -6.30 -27.72
N ILE A 320 -32.26 -5.71 -27.56
CA ILE A 320 -31.09 -6.43 -27.04
C ILE A 320 -31.32 -6.94 -25.62
N SER A 321 -30.90 -8.18 -25.35
CA SER A 321 -30.86 -8.77 -24.01
C SER A 321 -30.06 -7.91 -23.03
N GLU A 322 -30.62 -7.68 -21.84
CA GLU A 322 -29.99 -6.93 -20.74
C GLU A 322 -28.57 -7.42 -20.44
N LYS A 323 -28.31 -8.74 -20.52
CA LYS A 323 -26.99 -9.33 -20.27
C LYS A 323 -25.94 -8.90 -21.31
N ARG A 324 -26.34 -8.76 -22.58
CA ARG A 324 -25.45 -8.24 -23.64
C ARG A 324 -25.20 -6.76 -23.43
N LEU A 325 -26.23 -6.00 -23.06
CA LEU A 325 -26.12 -4.58 -22.77
C LEU A 325 -25.22 -4.31 -21.55
N ALA A 326 -25.32 -5.11 -20.48
CA ALA A 326 -24.45 -5.01 -19.31
C ALA A 326 -22.98 -5.30 -19.64
N LYS A 327 -22.71 -6.28 -20.52
CA LYS A 327 -21.34 -6.53 -21.02
C LYS A 327 -20.80 -5.36 -21.83
N LEU A 328 -21.62 -4.77 -22.70
CA LEU A 328 -21.23 -3.59 -23.48
C LEU A 328 -20.97 -2.39 -22.56
N HIS A 329 -21.87 -2.14 -21.61
CA HIS A 329 -21.72 -1.10 -20.59
C HIS A 329 -20.42 -1.26 -19.80
N LYS A 330 -20.05 -2.49 -19.40
CA LYS A 330 -18.76 -2.78 -18.76
C LYS A 330 -17.56 -2.37 -19.64
N LYS A 331 -17.61 -2.65 -20.94
CA LYS A 331 -16.56 -2.21 -21.89
C LYS A 331 -16.50 -0.70 -21.98
N ILE A 332 -17.65 -0.03 -22.10
CA ILE A 332 -17.76 1.43 -22.18
C ILE A 332 -17.19 2.09 -20.92
N ILE A 333 -17.54 1.62 -19.72
CA ILE A 333 -16.97 2.16 -18.46
C ILE A 333 -15.44 2.12 -18.49
N ARG A 334 -14.87 0.99 -18.91
CA ARG A 334 -13.41 0.82 -18.98
C ARG A 334 -12.77 1.73 -20.03
N ALA A 335 -13.38 1.84 -21.22
CA ALA A 335 -12.88 2.70 -22.29
C ALA A 335 -12.94 4.18 -21.91
N VAL A 336 -14.05 4.64 -21.34
CA VAL A 336 -14.21 6.02 -20.85
C VAL A 336 -13.22 6.34 -19.73
N HIS A 337 -13.00 5.42 -18.78
CA HIS A 337 -11.97 5.59 -17.76
C HIS A 337 -10.57 5.71 -18.37
N MET A 338 -10.26 4.91 -19.39
CA MET A 338 -8.97 4.99 -20.09
C MET A 338 -8.82 6.33 -20.83
N TYR A 339 -9.85 6.77 -21.55
CA TYR A 339 -9.87 8.06 -22.24
C TYR A 339 -9.63 9.23 -21.28
N HIS A 340 -10.34 9.30 -20.16
CA HIS A 340 -10.11 10.37 -19.18
C HIS A 340 -8.71 10.31 -18.57
N ARG A 341 -8.20 9.09 -18.30
CA ARG A 341 -6.85 8.91 -17.77
C ARG A 341 -5.80 9.42 -18.77
N THR A 342 -5.83 8.97 -20.02
CA THR A 342 -4.84 9.38 -21.03
C THR A 342 -4.94 10.86 -21.33
N GLN A 343 -6.15 11.44 -21.35
CA GLN A 343 -6.36 12.88 -21.53
C GLN A 343 -5.76 13.70 -20.39
N CYS A 344 -5.98 13.31 -19.13
CA CYS A 344 -5.36 13.98 -17.98
C CYS A 344 -3.84 13.87 -18.01
N GLN A 345 -3.31 12.67 -18.29
CA GLN A 345 -1.87 12.45 -18.40
C GLN A 345 -1.24 13.28 -19.53
N TRP A 346 -1.95 13.42 -20.65
CA TRP A 346 -1.53 14.22 -21.79
C TRP A 346 -1.41 15.70 -21.41
N ASN A 347 -2.43 16.26 -20.77
CA ASN A 347 -2.42 17.65 -20.32
C ASN A 347 -1.29 17.93 -19.34
N MET A 348 -1.09 17.04 -18.35
CA MET A 348 0.03 17.17 -17.41
C MET A 348 1.40 17.07 -18.10
N LEU A 349 1.52 16.23 -19.13
CA LEU A 349 2.76 16.09 -19.87
C LEU A 349 3.05 17.32 -20.73
N LEU A 350 2.03 17.87 -21.40
CA LEU A 350 2.17 19.09 -22.19
C LEU A 350 2.60 20.28 -21.32
N GLU A 351 2.00 20.45 -20.14
CA GLU A 351 2.42 21.49 -19.19
C GLU A 351 3.90 21.37 -18.81
N GLN A 352 4.38 20.13 -18.60
CA GLN A 352 5.80 19.89 -18.35
C GLN A 352 6.67 20.21 -19.58
N VAL A 353 6.25 19.78 -20.78
CA VAL A 353 6.97 20.05 -22.02
C VAL A 353 7.11 21.56 -22.22
N PHE A 354 6.00 22.31 -22.15
CA PHE A 354 6.01 23.77 -22.33
C PHE A 354 6.90 24.47 -21.29
N HIS A 355 6.83 24.05 -20.02
CA HIS A 355 7.73 24.58 -18.99
C HIS A 355 9.21 24.39 -19.35
N TRP A 356 9.59 23.20 -19.84
CA TRP A 356 10.98 22.91 -20.19
C TRP A 356 11.42 23.56 -21.51
N GLU A 357 10.51 23.75 -22.47
CA GLU A 357 10.75 24.56 -23.67
C GLU A 357 11.03 26.02 -23.30
N ASP A 358 10.20 26.62 -22.42
CA ASP A 358 10.40 27.98 -21.94
C ASP A 358 11.75 28.15 -21.23
N VAL A 359 12.13 27.19 -20.38
CA VAL A 359 13.43 27.18 -19.71
C VAL A 359 14.59 27.10 -20.73
N ALA A 360 14.45 26.27 -21.76
CA ALA A 360 15.47 26.13 -22.80
C ALA A 360 15.58 27.39 -23.67
N SER A 361 14.46 28.01 -24.06
CA SER A 361 14.43 29.26 -24.81
C SER A 361 15.04 30.43 -24.03
N ASN A 362 14.75 30.52 -22.72
CA ASN A 362 15.27 31.59 -21.86
C ASN A 362 16.75 31.43 -21.51
N GLU A 363 17.34 30.23 -21.65
CA GLU A 363 18.76 30.00 -21.40
C GLU A 363 19.66 30.78 -22.38
N GLY A 364 19.16 31.04 -23.60
CA GLY A 364 19.84 31.86 -24.61
C GLY A 364 19.54 33.36 -24.54
N SER A 365 18.62 33.80 -23.68
CA SER A 365 18.26 35.22 -23.56
C SER A 365 19.30 36.00 -22.74
N ARG A 366 19.64 37.20 -23.22
CA ARG A 366 20.60 38.12 -22.54
C ARG A 366 19.95 38.97 -21.45
N ASP A 367 18.62 38.98 -21.40
CA ASP A 367 17.86 39.66 -20.35
C ASP A 367 17.77 38.71 -19.14
N ARG A 368 18.84 38.70 -18.34
CA ARG A 368 18.93 37.94 -17.08
C ARG A 368 18.86 38.85 -15.87
#